data_AF-M0JDU1-F1
#
_entry.id   AF-M0JDU1-F1
#
_cell.length_a   1.000
_cell.length_b   1.000
_cell.length_c   1.000
_cell.angle_alpha   90.00
_cell.angle_beta   90.00
_cell.angle_gamma   90.00
#
_symmetry.space_group_name_H-M   'P 1'
#
loop_
_entity.id
_entity.type
_entity.pdbx_description
1 polymer ?
#
loop_
_entity_poly.entity_id
_entity_poly.type
_entity_poly.pdbx_seq_one_letter_code
_entity_poly.pdbx_strand_id
1 'polypeptide(L)'
;MAGTTILYQSSASELRAENENLRQQNADLRQEYRASEETLDSARERADNLAKQLENRSQDVERAAADLNQTETQLNTTETQLAEARQALRDNQNRISSLKRQATDLRNERSNLQTEIERLNATVDDLEAENEDLEAERNELRQQVSELERDVDNLEGRIATLENELDMLESRNQEVVNQLEALCSQPDNQDRPACRGYS
;
A
#
# COMPACT_ATOMS: atom_id res chain seq x y z
N MET A 1 -91.93 79.64 -83.13
CA MET A 1 -90.93 79.83 -82.04
C MET A 1 -91.10 78.85 -80.86
N ALA A 2 -91.82 77.72 -81.01
CA ALA A 2 -92.01 76.74 -79.92
C ALA A 2 -91.15 75.47 -80.07
N GLY A 3 -90.83 75.04 -81.30
CA GLY A 3 -90.10 73.79 -81.56
C GLY A 3 -88.63 73.79 -81.14
N THR A 4 -87.93 74.93 -81.27
CA THR A 4 -86.56 75.08 -80.78
C THR A 4 -86.51 75.10 -79.25
N THR A 5 -87.44 75.80 -78.59
CA THR A 5 -87.54 75.87 -77.11
C THR A 5 -87.78 74.51 -76.47
N ILE A 6 -88.55 73.62 -77.10
CA ILE A 6 -88.82 72.27 -76.60
C ILE A 6 -87.59 71.36 -76.75
N LEU A 7 -86.86 71.43 -77.87
CA LEU A 7 -85.61 70.69 -78.05
C LEU A 7 -84.53 71.14 -77.06
N TYR A 8 -84.43 72.45 -76.80
CA TYR A 8 -83.55 72.99 -75.76
C TYR A 8 -84.00 72.59 -74.34
N GLN A 9 -85.29 72.52 -74.06
CA GLN A 9 -85.80 72.02 -72.78
C GLN A 9 -85.49 70.54 -72.56
N SER A 10 -85.65 69.70 -73.60
CA SER A 10 -85.34 68.27 -73.55
C SER A 10 -83.84 68.03 -73.35
N SER A 11 -82.99 68.71 -74.13
CA SER A 11 -81.53 68.63 -73.96
C SER A 11 -81.08 69.15 -72.60
N ALA A 12 -81.70 70.21 -72.09
CA ALA A 12 -81.43 70.73 -70.74
C ALA A 12 -81.94 69.82 -69.62
N SER A 13 -82.99 69.01 -69.82
CA SER A 13 -83.41 68.01 -68.83
C SER A 13 -82.51 66.78 -68.83
N GLU A 14 -82.04 66.35 -70.00
CA GLU A 14 -81.11 65.22 -70.16
C GLU A 14 -79.75 65.56 -69.52
N LEU A 15 -79.21 66.74 -69.82
CA LEU A 15 -77.99 67.27 -69.19
C LEU A 15 -78.12 67.43 -67.67
N ARG A 16 -79.32 67.74 -67.16
CA ARG A 16 -79.59 67.80 -65.71
C ARG A 16 -79.58 66.42 -65.08
N ALA A 17 -80.25 65.44 -65.68
CA ALA A 17 -80.28 64.06 -65.21
C ALA A 17 -78.87 63.43 -65.24
N GLU A 18 -78.10 63.71 -66.29
CA GLU A 18 -76.71 63.28 -66.41
C GLU A 18 -75.80 63.96 -65.36
N ASN A 19 -75.96 65.28 -65.12
CA ASN A 19 -75.25 65.97 -64.04
C ASN A 19 -75.60 65.42 -62.65
N GLU A 20 -76.85 65.05 -62.42
CA GLU A 20 -77.31 64.50 -61.16
C GLU A 20 -76.76 63.08 -60.94
N ASN A 21 -76.74 62.25 -62.01
CA ASN A 21 -76.07 60.95 -62.00
C ASN A 21 -74.56 61.07 -61.77
N LEU A 22 -73.88 61.97 -62.47
CA LEU A 22 -72.45 62.24 -62.26
C LEU A 22 -72.17 62.73 -60.84
N ARG A 23 -73.06 63.54 -60.23
CA ARG A 23 -72.93 63.94 -58.83
C ARG A 23 -73.06 62.75 -57.88
N GLN A 24 -73.99 61.85 -58.14
CA GLN A 24 -74.15 60.64 -57.34
C GLN A 24 -72.93 59.73 -57.45
N GLN A 25 -72.47 59.44 -58.68
CA GLN A 25 -71.26 58.65 -58.90
C GLN A 25 -70.02 59.27 -58.24
N ASN A 26 -69.87 60.60 -58.31
CA ASN A 26 -68.79 61.30 -57.61
C ASN A 26 -68.92 61.21 -56.08
N ALA A 27 -70.14 61.16 -55.53
CA ALA A 27 -70.35 60.97 -54.10
C ALA A 27 -69.98 59.55 -53.66
N ASP A 28 -70.41 58.53 -54.43
CA ASP A 28 -70.12 57.12 -54.17
C ASP A 28 -68.62 56.84 -54.28
N LEU A 29 -67.95 57.30 -55.35
CA LEU A 29 -66.49 57.20 -55.52
C LEU A 29 -65.72 57.84 -54.36
N ARG A 30 -66.17 59.00 -53.84
CA ARG A 30 -65.55 59.64 -52.67
C ARG A 30 -65.72 58.81 -51.42
N GLN A 31 -66.85 58.14 -51.25
CA GLN A 31 -67.10 57.27 -50.10
C GLN A 31 -66.25 56.01 -50.18
N GLU A 32 -66.16 55.37 -51.35
CA GLU A 32 -65.29 54.22 -51.58
C GLU A 32 -63.81 54.57 -51.39
N TYR A 33 -63.36 55.72 -51.91
CA TYR A 33 -61.99 56.20 -51.73
C TYR A 33 -61.67 56.41 -50.24
N ARG A 34 -62.58 57.02 -49.47
CA ARG A 34 -62.43 57.17 -48.01
C ARG A 34 -62.35 55.83 -47.28
N ALA A 35 -63.24 54.90 -47.61
CA ALA A 35 -63.21 53.56 -47.03
C ALA A 35 -61.90 52.83 -47.36
N SER A 36 -61.41 52.97 -48.60
CA SER A 36 -60.12 52.43 -49.01
C SER A 36 -58.96 53.07 -48.26
N GLU A 37 -58.95 54.40 -48.05
CA GLU A 37 -57.93 55.07 -47.23
C GLU A 37 -57.92 54.56 -45.78
N GLU A 38 -59.10 54.44 -45.15
CA GLU A 38 -59.21 53.90 -43.79
C GLU A 38 -58.65 52.46 -43.69
N THR A 39 -58.95 51.61 -44.67
CA THR A 39 -58.40 50.24 -44.71
C THR A 39 -56.89 50.23 -44.92
N LEU A 40 -56.36 51.15 -45.74
CA LEU A 40 -54.93 51.28 -46.00
C LEU A 40 -54.18 51.69 -44.74
N ASP A 41 -54.72 52.65 -43.99
CA ASP A 41 -54.11 53.12 -42.74
C ASP A 41 -54.16 52.05 -41.65
N SER A 42 -55.27 51.31 -41.52
CA SER A 42 -55.34 50.15 -40.62
C SER A 42 -54.36 49.04 -41.01
N ALA A 43 -54.18 48.78 -42.31
CA ALA A 43 -53.21 47.80 -42.80
C ALA A 43 -51.76 48.23 -42.50
N ARG A 44 -51.44 49.53 -42.66
CA ARG A 44 -50.13 50.11 -42.32
C ARG A 44 -49.84 49.96 -40.83
N GLU A 45 -50.78 50.28 -39.96
CA GLU A 45 -50.60 50.14 -38.52
C GLU A 45 -50.37 48.67 -38.10
N ARG A 46 -51.07 47.73 -38.73
CA ARG A 46 -50.81 46.29 -38.53
C ARG A 46 -49.43 45.88 -39.02
N ALA A 47 -48.99 46.37 -40.18
CA ALA A 47 -47.66 46.08 -40.71
C ALA A 47 -46.55 46.60 -39.79
N ASP A 48 -46.69 47.82 -39.26
CA ASP A 48 -45.73 48.40 -38.31
C ASP A 48 -45.66 47.60 -37.00
N ASN A 49 -46.82 47.16 -36.48
CA ASN A 49 -46.87 46.31 -35.29
C ASN A 49 -46.23 44.94 -35.52
N LEU A 50 -46.49 44.32 -36.68
CA LEU A 50 -45.87 43.05 -37.06
C LEU A 50 -44.35 43.20 -37.24
N ALA A 51 -43.88 44.31 -37.81
CA ALA A 51 -42.46 44.58 -37.95
C ALA A 51 -41.75 44.64 -36.58
N LYS A 52 -42.33 45.35 -35.60
CA LYS A 52 -41.80 45.41 -34.22
C LYS A 52 -41.81 44.04 -33.54
N GLN A 53 -42.85 43.24 -33.75
CA GLN A 53 -42.91 41.89 -33.19
C GLN A 53 -41.86 40.96 -33.81
N LEU A 54 -41.65 41.05 -35.12
CA LEU A 54 -40.59 40.31 -35.82
C LEU A 54 -39.21 40.68 -35.30
N GLU A 55 -38.94 41.98 -35.13
CA GLU A 55 -37.67 42.46 -34.57
C GLU A 55 -37.42 41.92 -33.16
N ASN A 56 -38.41 42.00 -32.28
CA ASN A 56 -38.28 41.45 -30.92
C ASN A 56 -38.04 39.93 -30.94
N ARG A 57 -38.79 39.20 -31.77
CA ARG A 57 -38.61 37.74 -31.91
C ARG A 57 -37.24 37.38 -32.49
N SER A 58 -36.71 38.15 -33.42
CA SER A 58 -35.36 37.97 -33.95
C SER A 58 -34.32 38.13 -32.84
N GLN A 59 -34.44 39.15 -31.99
CA GLN A 59 -33.54 39.33 -30.84
C GLN A 59 -33.65 38.19 -29.83
N ASP A 60 -34.86 37.68 -29.57
CA ASP A 60 -35.04 36.55 -28.65
C ASP A 60 -34.42 35.25 -29.20
N VAL A 61 -34.52 35.03 -30.52
CA VAL A 61 -33.85 33.89 -31.19
C VAL A 61 -32.33 34.01 -31.09
N GLU A 62 -31.77 35.20 -31.28
CA GLU A 62 -30.33 35.43 -31.12
C GLU A 62 -29.85 35.15 -29.70
N ARG A 63 -30.61 35.61 -28.68
CA ARG A 63 -30.29 35.32 -27.27
C ARG A 63 -30.36 33.82 -26.98
N ALA A 64 -31.43 33.14 -27.40
CA ALA A 64 -31.58 31.71 -27.20
C ALA A 64 -30.46 30.90 -27.89
N ALA A 65 -30.01 31.33 -29.06
CA ALA A 65 -28.88 30.71 -29.76
C ALA A 65 -27.55 30.90 -29.00
N ALA A 66 -27.33 32.08 -28.42
CA ALA A 66 -26.16 32.34 -27.58
C ALA A 66 -26.17 31.49 -26.30
N ASP A 67 -27.31 31.43 -25.61
CA ASP A 67 -27.48 30.63 -24.39
C ASP A 67 -27.29 29.12 -24.66
N LEU A 68 -27.78 28.64 -25.81
CA LEU A 68 -27.60 27.25 -26.25
C LEU A 68 -26.10 26.94 -26.44
N ASN A 69 -25.37 27.79 -27.16
CA ASN A 69 -23.94 27.61 -27.40
C ASN A 69 -23.13 27.63 -26.08
N GLN A 70 -23.48 28.54 -25.17
CA GLN A 70 -22.87 28.57 -23.84
C GLN A 70 -23.13 27.26 -23.06
N THR A 71 -24.36 26.76 -23.11
CA THR A 71 -24.75 25.52 -22.43
C THR A 71 -24.04 24.30 -23.04
N GLU A 72 -23.91 24.24 -24.36
CA GLU A 72 -23.13 23.18 -25.05
C GLU A 72 -21.66 23.20 -24.63
N THR A 73 -21.06 24.38 -24.51
CA THR A 73 -19.67 24.53 -24.05
C THR A 73 -19.49 24.06 -22.61
N GLN A 74 -20.44 24.40 -21.73
CA GLN A 74 -20.45 23.94 -20.34
C GLN A 74 -20.65 22.42 -20.25
N LEU A 75 -21.55 21.85 -21.07
CA LEU A 75 -21.77 20.42 -21.14
C LEU A 75 -20.48 19.68 -21.52
N ASN A 76 -19.82 20.09 -22.61
CA ASN A 76 -18.54 19.47 -23.03
C ASN A 76 -17.46 19.55 -21.95
N THR A 77 -17.39 20.67 -21.23
CA THR A 77 -16.44 20.85 -20.12
C THR A 77 -16.74 19.89 -18.97
N THR A 78 -18.01 19.79 -18.56
CA THR A 78 -18.42 18.90 -17.47
C THR A 78 -18.29 17.42 -17.84
N GLU A 79 -18.53 17.04 -19.10
CA GLU A 79 -18.30 15.69 -19.60
C GLU A 79 -16.82 15.31 -19.53
N THR A 80 -15.92 16.24 -19.89
CA THR A 80 -14.47 16.05 -19.80
C THR A 80 -14.05 15.84 -18.34
N GLN A 81 -14.48 16.72 -17.44
CA GLN A 81 -14.19 16.60 -16.00
C GLN A 81 -14.73 15.30 -15.40
N LEU A 82 -15.91 14.86 -15.82
CA LEU A 82 -16.50 13.60 -15.37
C LEU A 82 -15.68 12.40 -15.85
N ALA A 83 -15.16 12.43 -17.08
CA ALA A 83 -14.28 11.39 -17.60
C ALA A 83 -12.96 11.30 -16.81
N GLU A 84 -12.33 12.44 -16.53
CA GLU A 84 -11.11 12.53 -15.72
C GLU A 84 -11.34 12.02 -14.29
N ALA A 85 -12.42 12.45 -13.64
CA ALA A 85 -12.77 12.00 -12.29
C ALA A 85 -13.02 10.48 -12.23
N ARG A 86 -13.69 9.92 -13.24
CA ARG A 86 -13.88 8.46 -13.37
C ARG A 86 -12.56 7.73 -13.55
N GLN A 87 -11.63 8.29 -14.31
CA GLN A 87 -10.31 7.69 -14.50
C GLN A 87 -9.50 7.71 -13.20
N ALA A 88 -9.43 8.86 -12.52
CA ALA A 88 -8.76 8.99 -11.24
C ALA A 88 -9.34 8.04 -10.17
N LEU A 89 -10.67 7.83 -10.17
CA LEU A 89 -11.31 6.87 -9.27
C LEU A 89 -10.84 5.44 -9.53
N ARG A 90 -10.77 5.01 -10.80
CA ARG A 90 -10.25 3.68 -11.18
C ARG A 90 -8.80 3.50 -10.76
N ASP A 91 -7.96 4.49 -10.99
CA ASP A 91 -6.54 4.43 -10.62
C ASP A 91 -6.37 4.34 -9.10
N ASN A 92 -7.15 5.11 -8.35
CA ASN A 92 -7.15 5.03 -6.89
C ASN A 92 -7.64 3.67 -6.37
N GLN A 93 -8.68 3.08 -6.98
CA GLN A 93 -9.14 1.74 -6.64
C GLN A 93 -8.04 0.68 -6.87
N ASN A 94 -7.30 0.79 -7.97
CA ASN A 94 -6.17 -0.10 -8.26
C ASN A 94 -5.04 0.07 -7.22
N ARG A 95 -4.70 1.31 -6.87
CA ARG A 95 -3.70 1.62 -5.83
C ARG A 95 -4.10 1.05 -4.47
N ILE A 96 -5.35 1.22 -4.06
CA ILE A 96 -5.88 0.66 -2.80
C ILE A 96 -5.76 -0.87 -2.81
N SER A 97 -6.13 -1.53 -3.91
CA SER A 97 -6.02 -2.99 -4.03
C SER A 97 -4.57 -3.47 -3.98
N SER A 98 -3.62 -2.72 -4.54
CA SER A 98 -2.18 -3.03 -4.43
C SER A 98 -1.67 -2.85 -3.00
N LEU A 99 -2.01 -1.74 -2.35
CA LEU A 99 -1.60 -1.46 -0.97
C LEU A 99 -2.17 -2.48 0.02
N LYS A 100 -3.41 -2.94 -0.20
CA LYS A 100 -4.01 -4.02 0.61
C LYS A 100 -3.21 -5.31 0.51
N ARG A 101 -2.76 -5.70 -0.68
CA ARG A 101 -1.92 -6.89 -0.88
C ARG A 101 -0.58 -6.75 -0.16
N GLN A 102 0.13 -5.64 -0.37
CA GLN A 102 1.40 -5.37 0.33
C GLN A 102 1.24 -5.39 1.86
N ALA A 103 0.14 -4.83 2.38
CA ALA A 103 -0.12 -4.86 3.82
C ALA A 103 -0.42 -6.27 4.35
N THR A 104 -0.97 -7.17 3.53
CA THR A 104 -1.14 -8.59 3.90
C THR A 104 0.21 -9.29 3.89
N ASP A 105 1.02 -9.09 2.86
CA ASP A 105 2.35 -9.70 2.73
C ASP A 105 3.26 -9.31 3.91
N LEU A 106 3.32 -8.02 4.26
CA LEU A 106 4.08 -7.53 5.41
C LEU A 106 3.58 -8.09 6.76
N ARG A 107 2.27 -8.34 6.90
CA ARG A 107 1.74 -8.98 8.12
C ARG A 107 2.18 -10.42 8.24
N ASN A 108 2.20 -11.16 7.13
CA ASN A 108 2.66 -12.54 7.07
C ASN A 108 4.15 -12.62 7.35
N GLU A 109 4.96 -11.76 6.73
CA GLU A 109 6.41 -11.67 6.97
C GLU A 109 6.71 -11.37 8.45
N ARG A 110 6.01 -10.40 9.04
CA ARG A 110 6.13 -10.11 10.48
C ARG A 110 5.80 -11.34 11.33
N SER A 111 4.73 -12.06 11.01
CA SER A 111 4.36 -13.28 11.76
C SER A 111 5.45 -14.34 11.67
N ASN A 112 6.02 -14.56 10.49
CA ASN A 112 7.10 -15.52 10.29
C ASN A 112 8.35 -15.14 11.07
N LEU A 113 8.72 -13.85 11.06
CA LEU A 113 9.86 -13.34 11.84
C LEU A 113 9.64 -13.50 13.35
N GLN A 114 8.42 -13.30 13.84
CA GLN A 114 8.09 -13.54 15.25
C GLN A 114 8.30 -15.00 15.64
N THR A 115 7.82 -15.94 14.81
CA THR A 115 8.05 -17.38 15.05
C THR A 115 9.54 -17.74 15.00
N GLU A 116 10.31 -17.15 14.09
CA GLU A 116 11.75 -17.41 14.04
C GLU A 116 12.49 -16.86 15.26
N ILE A 117 12.09 -15.70 15.79
CA ILE A 117 12.62 -15.16 17.04
C ILE A 117 12.34 -16.11 18.21
N GLU A 118 11.11 -16.61 18.33
CA GLU A 118 10.74 -17.58 19.38
C GLU A 118 11.58 -18.84 19.28
N ARG A 119 11.81 -19.36 18.06
CA ARG A 119 12.65 -20.53 17.81
C ARG A 119 14.12 -20.29 18.20
N LEU A 120 14.66 -19.12 17.84
CA LEU A 120 16.03 -18.75 18.16
C LEU A 120 16.22 -18.58 19.67
N ASN A 121 15.27 -17.97 20.38
CA ASN A 121 15.32 -17.86 21.83
C ASN A 121 15.35 -19.24 22.49
N ALA A 122 14.50 -20.17 22.06
CA ALA A 122 14.53 -21.55 22.58
C ALA A 122 15.89 -22.23 22.32
N THR A 123 16.50 -22.01 21.15
CA THR A 123 17.84 -22.52 20.85
C THR A 123 18.91 -21.91 21.76
N VAL A 124 18.78 -20.63 22.12
CA VAL A 124 19.70 -19.98 23.07
C VAL A 124 19.55 -20.59 24.45
N ASP A 125 18.32 -20.75 24.95
CA ASP A 125 18.06 -21.36 26.26
C ASP A 125 18.64 -22.79 26.34
N ASP A 126 18.45 -23.59 25.29
CA ASP A 126 19.01 -24.95 25.21
C ASP A 126 20.54 -24.96 25.25
N LEU A 127 21.19 -24.04 24.52
CA LEU A 127 22.66 -23.92 24.48
C LEU A 127 23.24 -23.39 25.80
N GLU A 128 22.53 -22.50 26.49
CA GLU A 128 22.91 -22.03 27.82
C GLU A 128 22.88 -23.19 28.83
N ALA A 129 21.84 -24.02 28.82
CA ALA A 129 21.75 -25.21 29.66
C ALA A 129 22.86 -26.23 29.36
N GLU A 130 23.15 -26.51 28.08
CA GLU A 130 24.25 -27.40 27.69
C GLU A 130 25.61 -26.86 28.18
N ASN A 131 25.80 -25.53 28.17
CA ASN A 131 27.02 -24.91 28.66
C ASN A 131 27.19 -25.12 30.17
N GLU A 132 26.14 -24.93 30.95
CA GLU A 132 26.16 -25.15 32.40
C GLU A 132 26.50 -26.62 32.74
N ASP A 133 25.90 -27.57 32.02
CA ASP A 133 26.18 -29.00 32.18
C ASP A 133 27.66 -29.33 31.88
N LEU A 134 28.20 -28.81 30.76
CA LEU A 134 29.60 -28.98 30.39
C LEU A 134 30.56 -28.32 31.40
N GLU A 135 30.20 -27.16 31.95
CA GLU A 135 31.00 -26.51 32.99
C GLU A 135 31.06 -27.34 34.27
N ALA A 136 29.95 -27.97 34.65
CA ALA A 136 29.84 -28.87 35.80
C ALA A 136 30.68 -30.14 35.59
N GLU A 137 30.54 -30.81 34.43
CA GLU A 137 31.34 -31.99 34.08
C GLU A 137 32.84 -31.67 34.10
N ARG A 138 33.24 -30.54 33.53
CA ARG A 138 34.63 -30.07 33.55
C ARG A 138 35.15 -29.87 34.97
N ASN A 139 34.33 -29.35 35.89
CA ASN A 139 34.71 -29.17 37.29
C ASN A 139 34.86 -30.52 38.01
N GLU A 140 33.98 -31.48 37.75
CA GLU A 140 34.07 -32.83 38.30
C GLU A 140 35.35 -33.53 37.82
N LEU A 141 35.64 -33.49 36.52
CA LEU A 141 36.85 -34.06 35.95
C LEU A 141 38.12 -33.44 36.57
N ARG A 142 38.12 -32.14 36.84
CA ARG A 142 39.24 -31.47 37.54
C ARG A 142 39.43 -31.98 38.96
N GLN A 143 38.35 -32.27 39.68
CA GLN A 143 38.44 -32.86 41.02
C GLN A 143 39.00 -34.28 40.97
N GLN A 144 38.50 -35.10 40.05
CA GLN A 144 39.00 -36.47 39.83
C GLN A 144 40.50 -36.49 39.48
N VAL A 145 40.96 -35.57 38.62
CA VAL A 145 42.39 -35.43 38.31
C VAL A 145 43.18 -35.09 39.56
N SER A 146 42.72 -34.14 40.38
CA SER A 146 43.41 -33.76 41.62
C SER A 146 43.45 -34.90 42.66
N GLU A 147 42.42 -35.74 42.71
CA GLU A 147 42.41 -36.95 43.56
C GLU A 147 43.43 -37.97 43.08
N LEU A 148 43.46 -38.26 41.77
CA LEU A 148 44.43 -39.16 41.17
C LEU A 148 45.88 -38.68 41.38
N GLU A 149 46.14 -37.38 41.28
CA GLU A 149 47.46 -36.80 41.58
C GLU A 149 47.89 -37.09 43.03
N ARG A 150 46.98 -36.95 44.01
CA ARG A 150 47.28 -37.28 45.42
C ARG A 150 47.51 -38.78 45.64
N ASP A 151 46.75 -39.62 44.94
CA ASP A 151 46.92 -41.07 45.01
C ASP A 151 48.29 -41.48 44.44
N VAL A 152 48.73 -40.86 43.34
CA VAL A 152 50.08 -41.05 42.78
C VAL A 152 51.14 -40.65 43.79
N ASP A 153 51.06 -39.45 44.37
CA ASP A 153 52.02 -38.98 45.39
C ASP A 153 52.09 -39.94 46.60
N ASN A 154 50.94 -40.46 47.04
CA ASN A 154 50.88 -41.44 48.14
C ASN A 154 51.58 -42.76 47.77
N LEU A 155 51.31 -43.28 46.58
CA LEU A 155 51.92 -44.51 46.08
C LEU A 155 53.43 -44.36 45.92
N GLU A 156 53.91 -43.24 45.40
CA GLU A 156 55.34 -42.92 45.31
C GLU A 156 56.00 -42.91 46.70
N GLY A 157 55.37 -42.29 47.69
CA GLY A 157 55.87 -42.31 49.08
C GLY A 157 55.93 -43.71 49.70
N ARG A 158 54.94 -44.56 49.39
CA ARG A 158 54.94 -45.97 49.82
C ARG A 158 56.04 -46.78 49.16
N ILE A 159 56.28 -46.57 47.87
CA ILE A 159 57.39 -47.19 47.13
C ILE A 159 58.71 -46.83 47.80
N ALA A 160 58.97 -45.54 48.05
CA ALA A 160 60.19 -45.09 48.72
C ALA A 160 60.36 -45.70 50.13
N THR A 161 59.27 -45.89 50.88
CA THR A 161 59.32 -46.56 52.19
C THR A 161 59.72 -48.03 52.06
N LEU A 162 59.10 -48.75 51.12
CA LEU A 162 59.40 -50.15 50.85
C LEU A 162 60.83 -50.36 50.33
N GLU A 163 61.35 -49.45 49.51
CA GLU A 163 62.75 -49.46 49.06
C GLU A 163 63.71 -49.32 50.24
N ASN A 164 63.46 -48.38 51.16
CA ASN A 164 64.27 -48.25 52.38
C ASN A 164 64.20 -49.49 53.28
N GLU A 165 63.02 -50.11 53.42
CA GLU A 165 62.86 -51.35 54.18
C GLU A 165 63.65 -52.50 53.55
N LEU A 166 63.64 -52.60 52.21
CA LEU A 166 64.41 -53.58 51.47
C LEU A 166 65.91 -53.40 51.72
N ASP A 167 66.43 -52.16 51.60
CA ASP A 167 67.85 -51.84 51.85
C ASP A 167 68.28 -52.20 53.29
N MET A 168 67.42 -51.94 54.28
CA MET A 168 67.67 -52.32 55.68
C MET A 168 67.69 -53.83 55.87
N LEU A 169 66.76 -54.55 55.24
CA LEU A 169 66.71 -56.02 55.30
C LEU A 169 67.92 -56.64 54.62
N GLU A 170 68.34 -56.13 53.46
CA GLU A 170 69.56 -56.55 52.77
C GLU A 170 70.81 -56.32 53.63
N SER A 171 70.94 -55.14 54.24
CA SER A 171 72.03 -54.83 55.16
C SER A 171 72.08 -55.77 56.36
N ARG A 172 70.93 -56.05 56.97
CA ARG A 172 70.81 -56.99 58.10
C ARG A 172 71.12 -58.42 57.68
N ASN A 173 70.69 -58.82 56.49
CA ASN A 173 71.00 -60.14 55.94
C ASN A 173 72.52 -60.29 55.77
N GLN A 174 73.18 -59.27 55.19
CA GLN A 174 74.64 -59.25 55.06
C GLN A 174 75.35 -59.32 56.43
N GLU A 175 74.85 -58.61 57.44
CA GLU A 175 75.39 -58.70 58.80
C GLU A 175 75.28 -60.12 59.37
N VAL A 176 74.11 -60.76 59.23
CA VAL A 176 73.90 -62.15 59.68
C VAL A 176 74.82 -63.11 58.92
N VAL A 177 74.98 -62.94 57.61
CA VAL A 177 75.92 -63.73 56.80
C VAL A 177 77.35 -63.57 57.32
N ASN A 178 77.81 -62.34 57.54
CA ASN A 178 79.14 -62.06 58.08
C ASN A 178 79.33 -62.68 59.48
N GLN A 179 78.31 -62.63 60.34
CA GLN A 179 78.34 -63.26 61.67
C GLN A 179 78.42 -64.79 61.56
N LEU A 180 77.68 -65.41 60.63
CA LEU A 180 77.77 -66.86 60.37
C LEU A 180 79.16 -67.25 59.88
N GLU A 181 79.73 -66.50 58.94
CA GLU A 181 81.10 -66.73 58.44
C GLU A 181 82.15 -66.63 59.56
N ALA A 182 82.03 -65.61 60.43
CA ALA A 182 82.91 -65.45 61.57
C ALA A 182 82.80 -66.59 62.59
N LEU A 183 81.58 -67.06 62.90
CA LEU A 183 81.34 -68.19 63.81
C LEU A 183 81.85 -69.51 63.24
N CYS A 184 81.68 -69.73 61.94
CA CYS A 184 82.15 -70.93 61.24
C CYS A 184 83.67 -70.98 61.03
N SER A 185 84.33 -69.82 61.05
CA SER A 185 85.80 -69.73 61.05
C SER A 185 86.44 -70.17 62.37
N GLN A 186 85.67 -70.25 63.47
CA GLN A 186 86.18 -70.65 64.79
C GLN A 186 86.53 -72.16 64.82
N PRO A 187 87.69 -72.56 65.39
CA PRO A 187 88.16 -73.95 65.37
C PRO A 187 87.15 -74.99 65.89
N ASP A 188 86.39 -74.64 66.93
CA ASP A 188 85.41 -75.53 67.58
C ASP A 188 84.16 -75.80 66.71
N ASN A 189 83.99 -75.06 65.61
CA ASN A 189 82.81 -75.11 64.74
C ASN A 189 83.12 -75.57 63.30
N GLN A 190 84.38 -75.71 62.90
CA GLN A 190 84.78 -75.98 61.50
C GLN A 190 84.21 -77.30 60.92
N ASP A 191 84.01 -78.32 61.76
CA ASP A 191 83.47 -79.62 61.33
C ASP A 191 81.94 -79.72 61.40
N ARG A 192 81.23 -78.64 61.77
CA ARG A 192 79.77 -78.65 61.92
C ARG A 192 79.08 -78.63 60.54
N PRO A 193 78.08 -79.51 60.28
CA PRO A 193 77.35 -79.53 59.02
C PRO A 193 76.69 -78.21 58.62
N ALA A 194 76.32 -77.39 59.61
CA ALA A 194 75.69 -76.07 59.43
C ALA A 194 76.63 -75.00 58.85
N CYS A 195 77.95 -75.23 58.86
CA CYS A 195 78.95 -74.32 58.31
C CYS A 195 79.29 -74.57 56.83
N ARG A 196 78.62 -75.55 56.19
CA ARG A 196 78.81 -75.82 54.75
C ARG A 196 78.31 -74.64 53.92
N GLY A 197 79.24 -73.89 53.34
CA GLY A 197 78.98 -72.71 52.50
C GLY A 197 79.21 -71.36 53.18
N TYR A 198 79.65 -71.34 54.45
CA TYR A 198 79.94 -70.14 55.23
C TYR A 198 81.38 -70.18 55.80
N SER A 199 82.31 -70.81 55.06
CA SER A 199 83.71 -71.02 55.43
C SER A 199 84.64 -70.55 54.32
#